data_AF-A0A2R6W9H9-F1
#
_entry.id   AF-A0A2R6W9H9-F1
#
_cell.length_a   1.000
_cell.length_b   1.000
_cell.length_c   1.000
_cell.angle_alpha   90.00
_cell.angle_beta   90.00
_cell.angle_gamma   90.00
#
_symmetry.space_group_name_H-M   'P 1'
#
loop_
_entity.id
_entity.type
_entity.pdbx_description
1 polymer ?
#
loop_
_entity_poly.entity_id
_entity_poly.type
_entity_poly.pdbx_seq_one_letter_code
_entity_poly.pdbx_strand_id
1 'polypeptide(L)'
;MPGVAWDGSGEDVGINGPIENDELPTITDSGKVCILSIDGGGMRGIIPGRILAYLEAALKARSGNPNAKIADYFDVAAGTSVGGILTTMLFTNDGTGSPLFSGEESWRLIAEKGEQIFKIPKTQRAWKKLRGIMTPRYSTKYLEGILKQYLIRDGRALTLRDTLKPVLIPCYDLQSAGPFLFSRADALDCEAWDFSLWEICRATSAVPSFFKPANMTSIDGKTTCTAIDGGIVMNNPTAAAITHVLHNKLEFPSVRGMSDLLVLSLGTGQFDQTYGYKKVRHWGAFQWAKPIVKIILDGISDMVDHTISMSFGDTFRKNYVRVQVSGLPDRALTEMDDGSQGNVKRLMKLADELLKQKSMEHLPFGGRRPLSVSNMERLDWFAEQLVQEQKARLLRKNPTVILKNATRDRSEPNPVQTDQD
;
A
#
# COMPACT_ATOMS: atom_id res chain seq x y z
N MET A 1 -50.05 34.15 -7.95
CA MET A 1 -50.97 33.00 -7.88
C MET A 1 -50.32 31.92 -7.02
N PRO A 2 -51.11 31.22 -6.20
CA PRO A 2 -50.89 31.16 -4.76
C PRO A 2 -50.17 29.90 -4.26
N GLY A 3 -49.66 30.00 -3.03
CA GLY A 3 -49.06 28.93 -2.26
C GLY A 3 -50.04 27.83 -1.88
N VAL A 4 -49.49 26.62 -1.74
CA VAL A 4 -50.21 25.45 -1.26
C VAL A 4 -50.05 25.40 0.25
N ALA A 5 -51.19 25.51 0.95
CA ALA A 5 -51.32 25.36 2.38
C ALA A 5 -51.15 23.88 2.78
N TRP A 6 -50.46 23.65 3.89
CA TRP A 6 -50.48 22.39 4.62
C TRP A 6 -51.80 22.31 5.40
N ASP A 7 -52.63 21.31 5.12
CA ASP A 7 -53.79 20.94 5.93
C ASP A 7 -53.45 19.73 6.81
N GLY A 8 -53.45 19.97 8.13
CA GLY A 8 -53.42 18.91 9.11
C GLY A 8 -54.78 18.20 9.13
N SER A 9 -54.83 16.96 8.66
CA SER A 9 -55.82 15.99 9.10
C SER A 9 -55.11 14.65 9.31
N GLY A 10 -55.11 14.20 10.57
CA GLY A 10 -54.61 12.90 10.96
C GLY A 10 -55.64 11.83 10.64
N GLU A 11 -55.15 10.70 10.16
CA GLU A 11 -55.85 9.43 10.27
C GLU A 11 -54.89 8.43 10.94
N ASP A 12 -55.32 7.98 12.13
CA ASP A 12 -54.82 6.80 12.82
C ASP A 12 -55.04 5.56 11.93
N VAL A 13 -53.96 4.91 11.53
CA VAL A 13 -54.01 3.53 11.06
C VAL A 13 -53.13 2.69 11.98
N GLY A 14 -53.78 2.13 13.00
CA GLY A 14 -53.19 1.14 13.88
C GLY A 14 -52.83 -0.13 13.10
N ILE A 15 -51.58 -0.57 13.25
CA ILE A 15 -51.13 -1.89 12.80
C ILE A 15 -50.56 -2.61 14.03
N ASN A 16 -51.46 -3.26 14.78
CA ASN A 16 -51.08 -4.31 15.74
C ASN A 16 -50.80 -5.59 14.93
N GLY A 17 -49.53 -5.80 14.56
CA GLY A 17 -49.02 -7.10 14.11
C GLY A 17 -48.20 -7.77 15.22
N PRO A 18 -48.08 -9.11 15.25
CA PRO A 18 -47.30 -9.80 16.26
C PRO A 18 -45.83 -9.39 16.15
N ILE A 19 -45.20 -9.13 17.29
CA ILE A 19 -43.76 -8.92 17.40
C ILE A 19 -43.10 -10.25 17.05
N GLU A 20 -42.72 -10.43 15.79
CA GLU A 20 -41.77 -11.46 15.40
C GLU A 20 -40.48 -11.20 16.18
N ASN A 21 -39.94 -12.27 16.75
CA ASN A 21 -38.69 -12.26 17.51
C ASN A 21 -37.58 -11.69 16.62
N ASP A 22 -37.28 -10.40 16.79
CA ASP A 22 -35.98 -9.84 16.42
C ASP A 22 -34.93 -10.57 17.27
N GLU A 23 -34.36 -11.62 16.69
CA GLU A 23 -33.12 -12.19 17.17
C GLU A 23 -32.12 -11.04 17.35
N LEU A 24 -31.79 -10.78 18.62
CA LEU A 24 -30.70 -9.89 19.01
C LEU A 24 -29.49 -10.15 18.11
N PRO A 25 -28.79 -9.10 17.60
CA PRO A 25 -27.65 -9.28 16.72
C PRO A 25 -26.68 -10.24 17.37
N THR A 26 -26.51 -11.40 16.76
CA THR A 26 -25.52 -12.39 17.16
C THR A 26 -24.18 -11.66 17.22
N ILE A 27 -23.56 -11.66 18.40
CA ILE A 27 -22.17 -11.22 18.58
C ILE A 27 -21.37 -11.98 17.52
N THR A 28 -20.86 -11.28 16.52
CA THR A 28 -20.21 -11.92 15.39
C THR A 28 -18.94 -12.59 15.89
N ASP A 29 -18.94 -13.91 15.92
CA ASP A 29 -17.78 -14.79 16.16
C ASP A 29 -16.70 -14.67 15.05
N SER A 30 -16.92 -13.79 14.07
CA SER A 30 -15.96 -13.48 13.01
C SER A 30 -14.89 -12.51 13.52
N GLY A 31 -13.65 -12.97 13.54
CA GLY A 31 -12.49 -12.10 13.76
C GLY A 31 -12.33 -11.00 12.74
N LYS A 32 -11.43 -10.06 13.03
CA LYS A 32 -11.09 -9.00 12.10
C LYS A 32 -10.02 -9.43 11.13
N VAL A 33 -10.09 -8.98 9.87
CA VAL A 33 -8.99 -9.08 8.89
C VAL A 33 -8.10 -7.85 8.99
N CYS A 34 -6.80 -8.08 9.19
CA CYS A 34 -5.80 -7.04 9.41
C CYS A 34 -5.15 -6.62 8.09
N ILE A 35 -5.30 -5.36 7.69
CA ILE A 35 -4.82 -4.83 6.40
C ILE A 35 -3.74 -3.77 6.65
N LEU A 36 -2.60 -3.92 5.97
CA LEU A 36 -1.57 -2.88 5.87
C LEU A 36 -1.65 -2.22 4.49
N SER A 37 -1.62 -0.90 4.45
CA SER A 37 -1.51 -0.13 3.21
C SER A 37 -0.40 0.91 3.31
N ILE A 38 0.45 0.99 2.28
CA ILE A 38 1.60 1.89 2.23
C ILE A 38 1.57 2.71 0.94
N ASP A 39 1.53 4.03 1.08
CA ASP A 39 1.49 4.95 -0.05
C ASP A 39 2.81 4.99 -0.84
N GLY A 40 2.71 5.46 -2.08
CA GLY A 40 3.86 5.85 -2.90
C GLY A 40 4.43 7.22 -2.52
N GLY A 41 5.73 7.43 -2.81
CA GLY A 41 6.40 8.70 -2.50
C GLY A 41 7.93 8.76 -2.65
N GLY A 42 8.57 7.78 -3.31
CA GLY A 42 10.01 7.75 -3.52
C GLY A 42 10.82 7.66 -2.22
N MET A 43 11.85 8.50 -2.06
CA MET A 43 12.68 8.54 -0.85
C MET A 43 11.89 8.80 0.44
N ARG A 44 10.72 9.43 0.32
CA ARG A 44 9.82 9.65 1.46
C ARG A 44 9.27 8.35 2.06
N GLY A 45 9.43 7.21 1.38
CA GLY A 45 9.15 5.87 1.93
C GLY A 45 9.93 5.55 3.21
N ILE A 46 11.00 6.29 3.53
CA ILE A 46 11.67 6.23 4.84
C ILE A 46 10.70 6.52 5.99
N ILE A 47 9.72 7.42 5.79
CA ILE A 47 8.73 7.79 6.82
C ILE A 47 7.86 6.58 7.22
N PRO A 48 7.07 5.96 6.30
CA PRO A 48 6.27 4.79 6.66
C PRO A 48 7.14 3.59 7.06
N GLY A 49 8.32 3.40 6.46
CA GLY A 49 9.22 2.31 6.85
C GLY A 49 9.75 2.44 8.29
N ARG A 50 10.06 3.66 8.74
CA ARG A 50 10.47 3.91 10.13
C ARG A 50 9.30 3.78 11.13
N ILE A 51 8.09 4.15 10.72
CA ILE A 51 6.86 3.90 11.49
C ILE A 51 6.61 2.39 11.63
N LEU A 52 6.83 1.61 10.58
CA LEU A 52 6.73 0.16 10.62
C LEU A 52 7.79 -0.48 11.52
N ALA A 53 9.02 0.07 11.55
CA ALA A 53 10.03 -0.38 12.50
C ALA A 53 9.61 -0.16 13.96
N TYR A 54 9.01 1.00 14.26
CA TYR A 54 8.42 1.27 15.57
C TYR A 54 7.27 0.28 15.89
N LEU A 55 6.36 0.07 14.94
CA LEU A 55 5.25 -0.88 15.11
C LEU A 55 5.75 -2.31 15.35
N GLU A 56 6.77 -2.77 14.61
CA GLU A 56 7.37 -4.09 14.79
C GLU A 56 7.98 -4.23 16.20
N ALA A 57 8.63 -3.19 16.72
CA ALA A 57 9.14 -3.18 18.09
C ALA A 57 8.00 -3.25 19.13
N ALA A 58 6.91 -2.51 18.92
CA ALA A 58 5.72 -2.57 19.78
C ALA A 58 5.07 -3.96 19.75
N LEU A 59 5.00 -4.60 18.58
CA LEU A 59 4.50 -5.97 18.41
C LEU A 59 5.35 -6.98 19.18
N LYS A 60 6.68 -6.89 19.09
CA LYS A 60 7.62 -7.74 19.86
C LYS A 60 7.38 -7.59 21.36
N ALA A 61 7.28 -6.35 21.86
CA ALA A 61 7.06 -6.07 23.27
C ALA A 61 5.72 -6.61 23.79
N ARG A 62 4.63 -6.43 23.02
CA ARG A 62 3.26 -6.81 23.44
C ARG A 62 2.96 -8.30 23.28
N SER A 63 3.54 -8.93 22.27
CA SER A 63 3.39 -10.38 22.05
C SER A 63 4.28 -11.21 22.98
N GLY A 64 5.40 -10.64 23.44
CA GLY A 64 6.47 -11.38 24.11
C GLY A 64 7.32 -12.22 23.14
N ASN A 65 7.11 -12.10 21.82
CA ASN A 65 7.87 -12.80 20.80
C ASN A 65 8.95 -11.86 20.21
N PRO A 66 10.25 -12.06 20.50
CA PRO A 66 11.32 -11.21 19.97
C PRO A 66 11.51 -11.33 18.45
N ASN A 67 11.02 -12.44 17.86
CA ASN A 67 11.12 -12.71 16.43
C ASN A 67 9.93 -12.20 15.62
N ALA A 68 8.90 -11.63 16.28
CA ALA A 68 7.73 -11.08 15.64
C ALA A 68 8.07 -10.12 14.49
N LYS A 69 7.44 -10.32 13.33
CA LYS A 69 7.56 -9.49 12.12
C LYS A 69 6.22 -8.91 11.74
N ILE A 70 6.24 -7.85 10.93
CA ILE A 70 5.02 -7.22 10.40
C ILE A 70 4.10 -8.26 9.72
N ALA A 71 4.62 -9.14 8.87
CA ALA A 71 3.83 -10.14 8.15
C ALA A 71 3.12 -11.18 9.04
N ASP A 72 3.50 -11.31 10.30
CA ASP A 72 2.85 -12.25 11.23
C ASP A 72 1.48 -11.77 11.71
N TYR A 73 1.24 -10.46 11.64
CA TYR A 73 0.06 -9.80 12.22
C TYR A 73 -0.89 -9.21 11.18
N PHE A 74 -0.43 -9.02 9.94
CA PHE A 74 -1.24 -8.54 8.83
C PHE A 74 -1.58 -9.67 7.87
N ASP A 75 -2.83 -9.72 7.45
CA ASP A 75 -3.35 -10.73 6.51
C ASP A 75 -3.17 -10.34 5.06
N VAL A 76 -3.25 -9.04 4.81
CA VAL A 76 -3.12 -8.47 3.47
C VAL A 76 -2.25 -7.22 3.57
N ALA A 77 -1.35 -7.06 2.61
CA ALA A 77 -0.58 -5.83 2.46
C ALA A 77 -0.72 -5.25 1.06
N ALA A 78 -0.90 -3.94 0.97
CA ALA A 78 -0.94 -3.24 -0.29
C ALA A 78 0.06 -2.09 -0.31
N GLY A 79 0.74 -1.91 -1.43
CA GLY A 79 1.80 -0.92 -1.52
C GLY A 79 2.00 -0.37 -2.92
N THR A 80 2.07 0.95 -3.04
CA THR A 80 2.29 1.64 -4.31
C THR A 80 3.69 2.22 -4.38
N SER A 81 4.38 2.11 -5.53
CA SER A 81 5.72 2.67 -5.73
C SER A 81 6.69 2.18 -4.64
N VAL A 82 7.34 3.08 -3.90
CA VAL A 82 8.17 2.72 -2.74
C VAL A 82 7.42 1.89 -1.69
N GLY A 83 6.11 2.11 -1.51
CA GLY A 83 5.27 1.29 -0.64
C GLY A 83 5.11 -0.14 -1.15
N GLY A 84 5.11 -0.33 -2.47
CA GLY A 84 5.13 -1.66 -3.11
C GLY A 84 6.47 -2.36 -2.91
N ILE A 85 7.58 -1.62 -2.98
CA ILE A 85 8.91 -2.14 -2.62
C ILE A 85 8.95 -2.57 -1.15
N LEU A 86 8.49 -1.72 -0.23
CA LEU A 86 8.40 -2.05 1.21
C LEU A 86 7.52 -3.27 1.45
N THR A 87 6.36 -3.36 0.78
CA THR A 87 5.45 -4.52 0.86
C THR A 87 6.17 -5.79 0.42
N THR A 88 6.85 -5.77 -0.73
CA THR A 88 7.64 -6.90 -1.20
C THR A 88 8.72 -7.31 -0.19
N MET A 89 9.45 -6.34 0.38
CA MET A 89 10.49 -6.63 1.37
C MET A 89 9.94 -7.28 2.65
N LEU A 90 8.77 -6.83 3.11
CA LEU A 90 8.18 -7.25 4.38
C LEU A 90 7.31 -8.52 4.27
N PHE A 91 6.93 -8.95 3.07
CA PHE A 91 6.00 -10.07 2.87
C PHE A 91 6.52 -11.18 1.96
N THR A 92 7.66 -11.01 1.29
CA THR A 92 8.25 -12.10 0.50
C THR A 92 8.97 -13.09 1.40
N ASN A 93 8.72 -14.39 1.20
CA ASN A 93 9.35 -15.44 1.99
C ASN A 93 10.86 -15.54 1.68
N ASP A 94 11.67 -15.62 2.72
CA ASP A 94 13.12 -15.81 2.64
C ASP A 94 13.53 -17.29 2.47
N GLY A 95 12.57 -18.19 2.30
CA GLY A 95 12.77 -19.63 2.18
C GLY A 95 12.70 -20.37 3.52
N THR A 96 12.71 -19.66 4.66
CA THR A 96 12.60 -20.23 6.01
C THR A 96 11.20 -20.06 6.61
N GLY A 97 10.29 -19.41 5.88
CA GLY A 97 8.97 -19.01 6.38
C GLY A 97 8.96 -17.62 7.02
N SER A 98 10.07 -16.88 6.96
CA SER A 98 10.21 -15.51 7.45
C SER A 98 10.24 -14.50 6.29
N PRO A 99 9.92 -13.22 6.51
CA PRO A 99 10.05 -12.21 5.49
C PRO A 99 11.52 -11.88 5.19
N LEU A 100 11.80 -11.45 3.96
CA LEU A 100 13.16 -11.05 3.52
C LEU A 100 13.79 -9.97 4.41
N PHE A 101 12.98 -9.07 4.98
CA PHE A 101 13.44 -7.96 5.80
C PHE A 101 12.53 -7.74 7.01
N SER A 102 13.11 -7.27 8.11
CA SER A 102 12.37 -6.63 9.20
C SER A 102 11.91 -5.21 8.83
N GLY A 103 10.99 -4.67 9.63
CA GLY A 103 10.60 -3.25 9.56
C GLY A 103 11.82 -2.32 9.54
N GLU A 104 12.80 -2.54 10.42
CA GLU A 104 14.00 -1.70 10.53
C GLU A 104 14.93 -1.83 9.32
N GLU A 105 15.18 -3.04 8.84
CA GLU A 105 16.05 -3.25 7.67
C GLU A 105 15.42 -2.67 6.39
N SER A 106 14.09 -2.69 6.29
CA SER A 106 13.38 -2.27 5.08
C SER A 106 13.63 -0.82 4.70
N TRP A 107 13.51 0.11 5.66
CA TRP A 107 13.70 1.53 5.41
C TRP A 107 15.19 1.90 5.34
N ARG A 108 16.05 1.20 6.08
CA ARG A 108 17.51 1.40 6.04
C ARG A 108 18.07 1.10 4.66
N LEU A 109 17.59 0.03 4.00
CA LEU A 109 18.00 -0.26 2.64
C LEU A 109 17.67 0.90 1.67
N ILE A 110 16.47 1.48 1.79
CA ILE A 110 16.07 2.64 0.98
C ILE A 110 16.99 3.84 1.28
N ALA A 111 17.27 4.11 2.55
CA ALA A 111 18.16 5.18 2.98
C ALA A 111 19.59 5.03 2.44
N GLU A 112 20.13 3.81 2.45
CA GLU A 112 21.48 3.50 1.98
C GLU A 112 21.61 3.52 0.45
N LYS A 113 20.60 3.01 -0.26
CA LYS A 113 20.65 2.87 -1.72
C LYS A 113 20.04 4.06 -2.47
N GLY A 114 19.31 4.93 -1.79
CA GLY A 114 18.60 6.06 -2.37
C GLY A 114 19.45 6.95 -3.28
N GLU A 115 20.65 7.34 -2.83
CA GLU A 115 21.56 8.16 -3.64
C GLU A 115 21.99 7.47 -4.94
N GLN A 116 22.14 6.14 -4.92
CA GLN A 116 22.52 5.35 -6.09
C GLN A 116 21.35 5.20 -7.07
N ILE A 117 20.14 5.00 -6.55
CA ILE A 117 18.90 4.89 -7.34
C ILE A 117 18.62 6.21 -8.09
N PHE A 118 18.76 7.35 -7.41
CA PHE A 118 18.49 8.68 -7.98
C PHE A 118 19.75 9.37 -8.55
N LYS A 119 20.76 8.59 -8.94
CA LYS A 119 21.98 9.14 -9.55
C LYS A 119 21.76 9.48 -11.01
N ILE A 120 21.88 10.76 -11.36
CA ILE A 120 21.88 11.21 -12.77
C ILE A 120 23.23 10.82 -13.42
N PRO A 121 23.23 10.03 -14.51
CA PRO A 121 24.46 9.67 -15.22
C PRO A 121 25.22 10.93 -15.68
N LYS A 122 26.56 10.95 -15.51
CA LYS A 122 27.42 12.08 -15.90
C LYS A 122 27.31 12.41 -17.40
N THR A 123 27.17 11.38 -18.24
CA THR A 123 26.95 11.49 -19.69
C THR A 123 25.64 12.21 -20.01
N GLN A 124 24.56 11.89 -19.30
CA GLN A 124 23.25 12.51 -19.50
C GLN A 124 23.22 13.98 -19.07
N ARG A 125 24.03 14.40 -18.09
CA ARG A 125 24.22 15.82 -17.75
C ARG A 125 24.85 16.62 -18.89
N ALA A 126 25.84 16.05 -19.58
CA ALA A 126 26.48 16.69 -20.73
C ALA A 126 25.52 16.80 -21.93
N TRP A 127 24.75 15.73 -22.20
CA TRP A 127 23.79 15.70 -23.30
C TRP A 127 22.56 16.58 -23.08
N LYS A 128 22.06 16.71 -21.83
CA LYS A 128 20.98 17.66 -21.49
C LYS A 128 21.33 19.11 -21.81
N LYS A 129 22.61 19.49 -21.66
CA LYS A 129 23.09 20.84 -22.00
C LYS A 129 23.08 21.10 -23.52
N LEU A 130 23.16 20.07 -24.35
CA LEU A 130 23.37 20.20 -25.79
C LEU A 130 22.09 20.02 -26.63
N ARG A 131 21.11 19.20 -26.20
CA ARG A 131 19.95 18.82 -27.03
C ARG A 131 18.56 18.94 -26.35
N GLY A 132 18.49 19.55 -25.16
CA GLY A 132 17.25 19.58 -24.38
C GLY A 132 16.89 18.21 -23.77
N ILE A 133 15.74 18.13 -23.07
CA ILE A 133 15.34 16.95 -22.29
C ILE A 133 14.49 16.01 -23.15
N MET A 134 15.13 15.08 -23.87
CA MET A 134 14.45 14.01 -24.63
C MET A 134 14.47 12.63 -23.94
N THR A 135 15.00 12.52 -22.72
CA THR A 135 15.19 11.23 -22.03
C THR A 135 14.77 11.27 -20.56
N PRO A 136 14.27 10.15 -19.98
CA PRO A 136 13.92 10.05 -18.56
C PRO A 136 15.07 10.44 -17.64
N ARG A 137 14.76 11.00 -16.48
CA ARG A 137 15.76 11.62 -15.58
C ARG A 137 16.78 10.63 -15.01
N TYR A 138 16.39 9.38 -14.79
CA TYR A 138 17.20 8.36 -14.12
C TYR A 138 17.35 7.09 -14.95
N SER A 139 18.46 6.40 -14.74
CA SER A 139 18.72 5.08 -15.33
C SER A 139 18.02 4.00 -14.52
N THR A 140 17.38 3.03 -15.18
CA THR A 140 16.73 1.90 -14.50
C THR A 140 17.74 0.86 -13.99
N LYS A 141 18.97 0.86 -14.52
CA LYS A 141 20.00 -0.17 -14.22
C LYS A 141 20.32 -0.32 -12.73
N TYR A 142 20.39 0.79 -11.98
CA TYR A 142 20.73 0.73 -10.56
C TYR A 142 19.59 0.16 -9.73
N LEU A 143 18.36 0.63 -9.96
CA LEU A 143 17.17 0.12 -9.30
C LEU A 143 16.96 -1.36 -9.62
N GLU A 144 17.00 -1.74 -10.90
CA GLU A 144 16.89 -3.15 -11.32
C GLU A 144 17.98 -4.03 -10.72
N GLY A 145 19.23 -3.55 -10.68
CA GLY A 145 20.34 -4.28 -10.06
C GLY A 145 20.12 -4.55 -8.58
N ILE A 146 19.66 -3.53 -7.83
CA ILE A 146 19.33 -3.68 -6.41
C ILE A 146 18.14 -4.64 -6.22
N LEU A 147 17.07 -4.48 -7.00
CA LEU A 147 15.90 -5.37 -6.87
C LEU A 147 16.27 -6.82 -7.18
N LYS A 148 17.03 -7.07 -8.25
CA LYS A 148 17.52 -8.40 -8.62
C LYS A 148 18.44 -9.00 -7.56
N GLN A 149 19.28 -8.19 -6.90
CA GLN A 149 20.17 -8.66 -5.83
C GLN A 149 19.41 -9.35 -4.69
N TYR A 150 18.21 -8.86 -4.35
CA TYR A 150 17.43 -9.37 -3.21
C TYR A 150 16.28 -10.30 -3.61
N LEU A 151 15.79 -10.19 -4.85
CA LEU A 151 14.60 -10.92 -5.33
C LEU A 151 14.95 -12.03 -6.34
N ILE A 152 16.22 -12.23 -6.65
CA ILE A 152 16.70 -13.45 -7.32
C ILE A 152 17.51 -14.25 -6.31
N ARG A 153 17.07 -15.48 -6.05
CA ARG A 153 17.68 -16.39 -5.09
C ARG A 153 17.86 -17.76 -5.72
N ASP A 154 19.04 -18.35 -5.51
CA ASP A 154 19.38 -19.67 -6.06
C ASP A 154 19.15 -19.76 -7.58
N GLY A 155 19.44 -18.67 -8.30
CA GLY A 155 19.23 -18.56 -9.75
C GLY A 155 17.77 -18.38 -10.20
N ARG A 156 16.80 -18.37 -9.27
CA ARG A 156 15.38 -18.19 -9.55
C ARG A 156 14.90 -16.81 -9.10
N ALA A 157 14.17 -16.13 -9.98
CA ALA A 157 13.47 -14.90 -9.60
C ALA A 157 12.22 -15.24 -8.77
N LEU A 158 12.09 -14.61 -7.60
CA LEU A 158 10.91 -14.74 -6.75
C LEU A 158 9.70 -14.08 -7.42
N THR A 159 8.52 -14.64 -7.20
CA THR A 159 7.25 -14.25 -7.84
C THR A 159 6.18 -13.95 -6.79
N LEU A 160 4.99 -13.52 -7.22
CA LEU A 160 3.89 -13.23 -6.29
C LEU A 160 3.55 -14.45 -5.43
N ARG A 161 3.67 -15.66 -5.98
CA ARG A 161 3.43 -16.92 -5.27
C ARG A 161 4.40 -17.16 -4.09
N ASP A 162 5.57 -16.54 -4.11
CA ASP A 162 6.59 -16.65 -3.04
C ASP A 162 6.32 -15.71 -1.85
N THR A 163 5.23 -14.94 -1.88
CA THR A 163 4.84 -14.09 -0.75
C THR A 163 4.09 -14.88 0.33
N LEU A 164 4.36 -14.54 1.60
CA LEU A 164 3.83 -15.17 2.81
C LEU A 164 2.32 -14.96 2.98
N LYS A 165 1.81 -13.83 2.48
CA LYS A 165 0.43 -13.36 2.60
C LYS A 165 -0.01 -12.69 1.31
N PRO A 166 -1.32 -12.55 1.03
CA PRO A 166 -1.82 -11.72 -0.04
C PRO A 166 -1.18 -10.34 -0.08
N VAL A 167 -0.55 -10.02 -1.21
CA VAL A 167 -0.03 -8.70 -1.50
C VAL A 167 -0.73 -8.10 -2.71
N LEU A 168 -0.92 -6.78 -2.70
CA LEU A 168 -1.53 -6.00 -3.77
C LEU A 168 -0.61 -4.84 -4.15
N ILE A 169 -0.11 -4.83 -5.39
CA ILE A 169 0.83 -3.81 -5.84
C ILE A 169 0.30 -3.22 -7.15
N PRO A 170 -0.16 -1.95 -7.18
CA PRO A 170 -0.73 -1.37 -8.37
C PRO A 170 0.35 -0.83 -9.32
N CYS A 171 0.01 -0.82 -10.61
CA CYS A 171 0.66 -0.05 -11.66
C CYS A 171 -0.42 0.49 -12.63
N TYR A 172 0.01 1.25 -13.64
CA TYR A 172 -0.84 1.58 -14.78
C TYR A 172 -0.27 0.92 -16.03
N ASP A 173 -1.05 0.07 -16.68
CA ASP A 173 -0.64 -0.62 -17.90
C ASP A 173 -1.03 0.20 -19.13
N LEU A 174 -0.01 0.53 -19.93
CA LEU A 174 -0.17 1.31 -21.15
C LEU A 174 -0.76 0.49 -22.29
N GLN A 175 -0.67 -0.84 -22.27
CA GLN A 175 -1.24 -1.69 -23.32
C GLN A 175 -2.77 -1.79 -23.18
N SER A 176 -3.26 -2.03 -21.97
CA SER A 176 -4.70 -2.06 -21.66
C SER A 176 -5.31 -0.67 -21.43
N ALA A 177 -4.49 0.38 -21.31
CA ALA A 177 -4.91 1.74 -20.97
C ALA A 177 -5.72 1.81 -19.66
N GLY A 178 -5.31 1.03 -18.65
CA GLY A 178 -6.03 0.92 -17.38
C GLY A 178 -5.11 0.67 -16.18
N PRO A 179 -5.65 0.89 -14.96
CA PRO A 179 -4.97 0.46 -13.75
C PRO A 179 -4.86 -1.06 -13.74
N PHE A 180 -3.70 -1.56 -13.33
CA PHE A 180 -3.44 -2.99 -13.18
C PHE A 180 -2.97 -3.27 -11.75
N LEU A 181 -3.54 -4.28 -11.11
CA LEU A 181 -3.24 -4.64 -9.73
C LEU A 181 -2.59 -6.01 -9.69
N PHE A 182 -1.28 -6.06 -9.41
CA PHE A 182 -0.62 -7.34 -9.16
C PHE A 182 -1.14 -7.91 -7.85
N SER A 183 -1.69 -9.12 -7.90
CA SER A 183 -2.34 -9.79 -6.78
C SER A 183 -1.82 -11.21 -6.64
N ARG A 184 -1.43 -11.58 -5.42
CA ARG A 184 -1.05 -12.98 -5.12
C ARG A 184 -2.21 -13.95 -5.39
N ALA A 185 -3.45 -13.55 -5.12
CA ALA A 185 -4.61 -14.40 -5.34
C ALA A 185 -4.73 -14.77 -6.83
N ASP A 186 -4.61 -13.78 -7.72
CA ASP A 186 -4.68 -13.99 -9.17
C ASP A 186 -3.50 -14.85 -9.65
N ALA A 187 -2.31 -14.61 -9.12
CA ALA A 187 -1.12 -15.40 -9.43
C ALA A 187 -1.26 -16.86 -9.01
N LEU A 188 -1.90 -17.16 -7.87
CA LEU A 188 -2.15 -18.54 -7.43
C LEU A 188 -3.22 -19.23 -8.27
N ASP A 189 -4.20 -18.48 -8.76
CA ASP A 189 -5.28 -19.02 -9.58
C ASP A 189 -4.86 -19.25 -11.04
N CYS A 190 -3.97 -18.40 -11.58
CA CYS A 190 -3.49 -18.53 -12.95
C CYS A 190 -2.03 -18.06 -13.09
N GLU A 191 -1.19 -18.90 -13.71
CA GLU A 191 0.23 -18.59 -13.95
C GLU A 191 0.41 -17.37 -14.89
N ALA A 192 -0.58 -17.08 -15.74
CA ALA A 192 -0.60 -15.89 -16.59
C ALA A 192 -0.67 -14.57 -15.81
N TRP A 193 -1.01 -14.63 -14.52
CA TRP A 193 -1.00 -13.48 -13.61
C TRP A 193 0.15 -13.55 -12.59
N ASP A 194 1.03 -14.54 -12.67
CA ASP A 194 2.24 -14.59 -11.87
C ASP A 194 3.38 -13.86 -12.59
N PHE A 195 3.97 -12.87 -11.92
CA PHE A 195 5.07 -12.05 -12.44
C PHE A 195 6.21 -12.02 -11.42
N SER A 196 7.43 -11.74 -11.90
CA SER A 196 8.55 -11.62 -10.98
C SER A 196 8.45 -10.37 -10.10
N LEU A 197 8.71 -10.52 -8.80
CA LEU A 197 8.63 -9.43 -7.83
C LEU A 197 9.59 -8.28 -8.14
N TRP A 198 10.77 -8.54 -8.74
CA TRP A 198 11.68 -7.44 -9.11
C TRP A 198 11.12 -6.60 -10.26
N GLU A 199 10.38 -7.22 -11.19
CA GLU A 199 9.71 -6.53 -12.28
C GLU A 199 8.51 -5.73 -11.77
N ILE A 200 7.71 -6.32 -10.87
CA ILE A 200 6.58 -5.66 -10.20
C ILE A 200 7.06 -4.41 -9.44
N CYS A 201 8.11 -4.54 -8.62
CA CYS A 201 8.73 -3.42 -7.90
C CYS A 201 9.23 -2.32 -8.87
N ARG A 202 9.78 -2.71 -10.02
CA ARG A 202 10.22 -1.77 -11.05
C ARG A 202 9.02 -1.05 -11.67
N ALA A 203 7.94 -1.77 -11.98
CA ALA A 203 6.74 -1.23 -12.60
C ALA A 203 6.01 -0.25 -11.69
N THR A 204 5.72 -0.66 -10.46
CA THR A 204 5.00 0.18 -9.50
C THR A 204 5.77 1.46 -9.18
N SER A 205 7.10 1.47 -9.38
CA SER A 205 7.98 2.63 -9.13
C SER A 205 8.40 3.40 -10.40
N ALA A 206 7.87 3.04 -11.58
CA ALA A 206 8.29 3.62 -12.87
C ALA A 206 7.64 4.99 -13.14
N VAL A 207 7.96 5.99 -12.30
CA VAL A 207 7.32 7.31 -12.36
C VAL A 207 7.59 7.97 -13.73
N PRO A 208 6.56 8.41 -14.47
CA PRO A 208 6.73 9.13 -15.72
C PRO A 208 7.66 10.33 -15.56
N SER A 209 8.52 10.59 -16.56
CA SER A 209 9.63 11.56 -16.54
C SER A 209 10.84 11.23 -15.65
N PHE A 210 10.70 10.32 -14.67
CA PHE A 210 11.80 9.89 -13.79
C PHE A 210 12.45 8.63 -14.34
N PHE A 211 11.66 7.59 -14.57
CA PHE A 211 12.10 6.29 -15.08
C PHE A 211 11.45 5.97 -16.43
N LYS A 212 12.03 5.02 -17.16
CA LYS A 212 11.39 4.42 -18.35
C LYS A 212 10.21 3.56 -17.91
N PRO A 213 9.20 3.31 -18.76
CA PRO A 213 8.15 2.34 -18.48
C PRO A 213 8.68 0.91 -18.27
N ALA A 214 8.10 0.22 -17.29
CA ALA A 214 7.79 -1.22 -17.25
C ALA A 214 7.69 -1.91 -18.60
N ASN A 215 8.45 -2.96 -18.89
CA ASN A 215 7.94 -3.98 -19.81
C ASN A 215 8.27 -5.32 -19.18
N MET A 216 7.24 -6.11 -18.91
CA MET A 216 7.33 -7.38 -18.22
C MET A 216 6.38 -8.39 -18.84
N THR A 217 6.68 -9.66 -18.58
CA THR A 217 5.90 -10.79 -19.04
C THR A 217 5.64 -11.71 -17.85
N SER A 218 4.46 -12.34 -17.81
CA SER A 218 4.15 -13.38 -16.83
C SER A 218 5.12 -14.56 -16.94
N ILE A 219 5.19 -15.38 -15.89
CA ILE A 219 6.07 -16.55 -15.83
C ILE A 219 5.79 -17.54 -16.98
N ASP A 220 4.53 -17.70 -17.36
CA ASP A 220 4.13 -18.57 -18.48
C ASP A 220 4.31 -17.93 -19.87
N GLY A 221 4.76 -16.68 -19.94
CA GLY A 221 5.00 -15.96 -21.20
C GLY A 221 3.75 -15.39 -21.87
N LYS A 222 2.53 -15.59 -21.33
CA LYS A 222 1.27 -15.29 -22.04
C LYS A 222 0.74 -13.89 -21.84
N THR A 223 1.06 -13.26 -20.72
CA THR A 223 0.58 -11.91 -20.40
C THR A 223 1.74 -10.95 -20.43
N THR A 224 1.63 -9.88 -21.21
CA THR A 224 2.57 -8.77 -21.23
C THR A 224 1.97 -7.55 -20.55
N CYS A 225 2.81 -6.76 -19.87
CA CYS A 225 2.38 -5.54 -19.21
C CYS A 225 3.42 -4.44 -19.45
N THR A 226 3.00 -3.33 -20.07
CA THR A 226 3.85 -2.15 -20.23
C THR A 226 3.49 -1.12 -19.16
N ALA A 227 4.07 -1.29 -17.98
CA ALA A 227 3.65 -0.57 -16.78
C ALA A 227 4.35 0.79 -16.55
N ILE A 228 3.64 1.73 -15.94
CA ILE A 228 4.20 2.90 -15.25
C ILE A 228 3.73 2.93 -13.78
N ASP A 229 4.31 3.83 -12.99
CA ASP A 229 4.09 3.91 -11.54
C ASP A 229 2.60 3.93 -11.18
N GLY A 230 2.21 3.09 -10.20
CA GLY A 230 0.82 2.96 -9.76
C GLY A 230 0.29 4.20 -9.05
N GLY A 231 1.17 5.09 -8.58
CA GLY A 231 0.83 6.32 -7.88
C GLY A 231 -0.09 7.23 -8.69
N ILE A 232 0.05 7.23 -10.02
CA ILE A 232 -0.76 8.07 -10.90
C ILE A 232 -2.25 7.68 -10.90
N VAL A 233 -2.59 6.47 -10.43
CA VAL A 233 -3.98 5.97 -10.35
C VAL A 233 -4.39 5.50 -8.96
N MET A 234 -3.46 5.00 -8.15
CA MET A 234 -3.71 4.38 -6.84
C MET A 234 -2.56 4.67 -5.87
N ASN A 235 -2.21 5.94 -5.63
CA ASN A 235 -1.12 6.28 -4.70
C ASN A 235 -1.36 5.78 -3.27
N ASN A 236 -2.62 5.84 -2.82
CA ASN A 236 -3.07 5.22 -1.57
C ASN A 236 -3.86 3.95 -1.93
N PRO A 237 -3.25 2.76 -1.86
CA PRO A 237 -3.89 1.52 -2.30
C PRO A 237 -4.88 0.93 -1.27
N THR A 238 -5.23 1.68 -0.21
CA THR A 238 -6.12 1.22 0.86
C THR A 238 -7.48 0.77 0.31
N ALA A 239 -8.08 1.53 -0.62
CA ALA A 239 -9.36 1.16 -1.22
C ALA A 239 -9.27 -0.16 -1.99
N ALA A 240 -8.19 -0.38 -2.74
CA ALA A 240 -7.98 -1.64 -3.46
C ALA A 240 -7.85 -2.83 -2.48
N ALA A 241 -7.14 -2.65 -1.37
CA ALA A 241 -6.98 -3.68 -0.35
C ALA A 241 -8.30 -4.04 0.35
N ILE A 242 -9.08 -3.03 0.74
CA ILE A 242 -10.40 -3.23 1.35
C ILE A 242 -11.34 -3.95 0.37
N THR A 243 -11.43 -3.48 -0.88
CA THR A 243 -12.25 -4.11 -1.91
C THR A 243 -11.83 -5.56 -2.15
N HIS A 244 -10.52 -5.84 -2.22
CA HIS A 244 -10.03 -7.21 -2.36
C HIS A 244 -10.51 -8.10 -1.21
N VAL A 245 -10.35 -7.65 0.04
CA VAL A 245 -10.79 -8.42 1.22
C VAL A 245 -12.30 -8.60 1.27
N LEU A 246 -13.07 -7.57 0.92
CA LEU A 246 -14.53 -7.64 0.93
C LEU A 246 -15.07 -8.60 -0.14
N HIS A 247 -14.41 -8.74 -1.29
CA HIS A 247 -14.95 -9.51 -2.42
C HIS A 247 -14.27 -10.86 -2.67
N ASN A 248 -13.05 -11.09 -2.18
CA ASN A 248 -12.37 -12.38 -2.26
C ASN A 248 -12.84 -13.32 -1.13
N LYS A 249 -14.06 -13.85 -1.26
CA LYS A 249 -14.65 -14.76 -0.25
C LYS A 249 -13.96 -16.11 -0.15
N LEU A 250 -13.11 -16.47 -1.13
CA LEU A 250 -12.31 -17.69 -1.05
C LEU A 250 -11.25 -17.57 0.05
N GLU A 251 -10.58 -16.41 0.16
CA GLU A 251 -9.58 -16.16 1.21
C GLU A 251 -10.18 -15.52 2.46
N PHE A 252 -11.28 -14.75 2.32
CA PHE A 252 -11.91 -13.98 3.40
C PHE A 252 -13.42 -14.28 3.53
N PRO A 253 -13.83 -15.55 3.78
CA PRO A 253 -15.24 -15.95 3.81
C PRO A 253 -16.04 -15.29 4.93
N SER A 254 -15.38 -14.95 6.04
CA SER A 254 -16.02 -14.44 7.26
C SER A 254 -16.27 -12.93 7.24
N VAL A 255 -15.69 -12.19 6.30
CA VAL A 255 -15.81 -10.73 6.23
C VAL A 255 -17.17 -10.36 5.65
N ARG A 256 -17.95 -9.53 6.34
CA ARG A 256 -19.27 -9.04 5.90
C ARG A 256 -19.25 -7.56 5.56
N GLY A 257 -18.42 -6.78 6.25
CA GLY A 257 -18.30 -5.35 6.00
C GLY A 257 -17.10 -4.71 6.69
N MET A 258 -17.11 -3.37 6.74
CA MET A 258 -16.01 -2.56 7.27
C MET A 258 -15.73 -2.83 8.77
N SER A 259 -16.75 -3.22 9.55
CA SER A 259 -16.63 -3.57 10.96
C SER A 259 -15.69 -4.75 11.22
N ASP A 260 -15.50 -5.61 10.22
CA ASP A 260 -14.66 -6.81 10.29
C ASP A 260 -13.23 -6.56 9.81
N LEU A 261 -12.87 -5.29 9.56
CA LEU A 261 -11.55 -4.91 9.08
C LEU A 261 -10.79 -4.14 10.16
N LEU A 262 -9.48 -4.38 10.25
CA LEU A 262 -8.55 -3.59 11.04
C LEU A 262 -7.44 -3.09 10.12
N VAL A 263 -7.43 -1.79 9.82
CA VAL A 263 -6.66 -1.23 8.72
C VAL A 263 -5.65 -0.21 9.24
N LEU A 264 -4.38 -0.41 8.89
CA LEU A 264 -3.33 0.60 9.04
C LEU A 264 -2.93 1.12 7.66
N SER A 265 -3.14 2.41 7.44
CA SER A 265 -2.76 3.11 6.22
C SER A 265 -1.64 4.11 6.53
N LEU A 266 -0.50 3.98 5.84
CA LEU A 266 0.70 4.77 6.08
C LEU A 266 1.03 5.63 4.87
N GLY A 267 0.98 6.94 5.05
CA GLY A 267 1.34 7.90 4.02
C GLY A 267 2.81 8.28 4.03
N THR A 268 3.31 8.75 2.89
CA THR A 268 4.69 9.30 2.76
C THR A 268 4.77 10.81 3.02
N GLY A 269 3.70 11.40 3.54
CA GLY A 269 3.58 12.82 3.84
C GLY A 269 3.03 13.68 2.69
N GLN A 270 2.22 14.66 3.08
CA GLN A 270 1.74 15.75 2.25
C GLN A 270 2.39 17.04 2.73
N PHE A 271 3.18 17.63 1.85
CA PHE A 271 3.89 18.88 2.16
C PHE A 271 3.19 20.00 1.43
N ASP A 272 2.59 20.92 2.19
CA ASP A 272 1.80 22.01 1.65
C ASP A 272 2.64 22.85 0.69
N GLN A 273 2.33 22.71 -0.60
CA GLN A 273 2.92 23.54 -1.63
C GLN A 273 1.81 24.32 -2.30
N THR A 274 1.54 25.51 -1.76
CA THR A 274 0.58 26.44 -2.36
C THR A 274 1.20 27.11 -3.59
N TYR A 275 0.46 27.15 -4.69
CA TYR A 275 0.87 27.84 -5.90
C TYR A 275 0.01 29.10 -6.11
N GLY A 276 0.61 30.28 -5.94
CA GLY A 276 -0.10 31.55 -6.13
C GLY A 276 -0.39 31.85 -7.61
N TYR A 277 -1.59 32.37 -7.89
CA TYR A 277 -2.08 32.68 -9.24
C TYR A 277 -1.07 33.44 -10.12
N LYS A 278 -0.46 34.51 -9.58
CA LYS A 278 0.51 35.35 -10.30
C LYS A 278 1.73 34.55 -10.81
N LYS A 279 2.10 33.48 -10.10
CA LYS A 279 3.22 32.59 -10.45
C LYS A 279 2.80 31.57 -11.51
N VAL A 280 1.63 30.96 -11.35
CA VAL A 280 1.18 29.84 -12.21
C VAL A 280 0.53 30.27 -13.51
N ARG A 281 -0.01 31.48 -13.61
CA ARG A 281 -0.74 31.95 -14.80
C ARG A 281 0.07 31.96 -16.10
N HIS A 282 1.40 31.92 -16.00
CA HIS A 282 2.31 31.88 -17.16
C HIS A 282 3.04 30.53 -17.29
N TRP A 283 2.63 29.50 -16.55
CA TRP A 283 3.24 28.19 -16.66
C TRP A 283 2.83 27.50 -17.97
N GLY A 284 3.82 27.04 -18.71
CA GLY A 284 3.64 26.11 -19.82
C GLY A 284 3.80 24.66 -19.38
N ALA A 285 3.71 23.73 -20.34
CA ALA A 285 3.77 22.29 -20.09
C ALA A 285 5.00 21.86 -19.27
N PHE A 286 6.17 22.47 -19.51
CA PHE A 286 7.40 22.14 -18.80
C PHE A 286 7.34 22.52 -17.31
N GLN A 287 6.80 23.70 -16.97
CA GLN A 287 6.66 24.12 -15.58
C GLN A 287 5.62 23.29 -14.82
N TRP A 288 4.58 22.81 -15.51
CA TRP A 288 3.54 21.96 -14.93
C TRP A 288 3.96 20.50 -14.69
N ALA A 289 4.95 19.99 -15.44
CA ALA A 289 5.30 18.57 -15.48
C ALA A 289 5.57 17.94 -14.09
N LYS A 290 6.19 18.67 -13.16
CA LYS A 290 6.48 18.17 -11.82
C LYS A 290 5.37 18.47 -10.80
N PRO A 291 4.84 19.72 -10.71
CA PRO A 291 3.69 20.02 -9.85
C PRO A 291 2.49 19.12 -10.08
N ILE A 292 2.17 18.79 -11.34
CA ILE A 292 0.97 18.00 -11.65
C ILE A 292 1.03 16.58 -11.08
N VAL A 293 2.20 15.93 -11.15
CA VAL A 293 2.39 14.59 -10.56
C VAL A 293 2.12 14.67 -9.06
N LYS A 294 2.71 15.65 -8.36
CA LYS A 294 2.48 15.83 -6.94
C LYS A 294 1.01 16.08 -6.61
N ILE A 295 0.34 16.98 -7.33
CA ILE A 295 -1.08 17.30 -7.13
C ILE A 295 -1.94 16.04 -7.31
N ILE A 296 -1.66 15.22 -8.32
CA ILE A 296 -2.36 13.95 -8.55
C ILE A 296 -2.13 12.98 -7.38
N LEU A 297 -0.88 12.76 -6.96
CA LEU A 297 -0.57 11.84 -5.87
C LEU A 297 -1.23 12.27 -4.54
N ASP A 298 -1.10 13.55 -4.19
CA ASP A 298 -1.66 14.10 -2.95
C ASP A 298 -3.20 14.06 -3.00
N GLY A 299 -3.80 14.46 -4.13
CA GLY A 299 -5.24 14.45 -4.33
C GLY A 299 -5.87 13.05 -4.29
N ILE A 300 -5.24 12.05 -4.93
CA ILE A 300 -5.69 10.65 -4.85
C ILE A 300 -5.64 10.17 -3.39
N SER A 301 -4.55 10.47 -2.68
CA SER A 301 -4.36 10.02 -1.30
C SER A 301 -5.41 10.62 -0.37
N ASP A 302 -5.75 11.90 -0.54
CA ASP A 302 -6.79 12.60 0.23
C ASP A 302 -8.19 12.08 -0.07
N MET A 303 -8.52 11.87 -1.35
CA MET A 303 -9.83 11.36 -1.77
C MET A 303 -10.07 9.95 -1.21
N VAL A 304 -9.07 9.07 -1.29
CA VAL A 304 -9.17 7.70 -0.76
C VAL A 304 -9.32 7.74 0.76
N ASP A 305 -8.49 8.50 1.46
CA ASP A 305 -8.53 8.60 2.93
C ASP A 305 -9.89 9.13 3.41
N HIS A 306 -10.41 10.19 2.78
CA HIS A 306 -11.74 10.74 3.08
C HIS A 306 -12.86 9.73 2.81
N THR A 307 -12.85 9.06 1.65
CA THR A 307 -13.88 8.07 1.28
C THR A 307 -13.88 6.86 2.23
N ILE A 308 -12.70 6.34 2.56
CA ILE A 308 -12.57 5.22 3.49
C ILE A 308 -12.97 5.64 4.91
N SER A 309 -12.58 6.84 5.34
CA SER A 309 -12.96 7.37 6.64
C SER A 309 -14.48 7.43 6.81
N MET A 310 -15.19 7.90 5.79
CA MET A 310 -16.66 7.91 5.77
C MET A 310 -17.25 6.50 5.80
N SER A 311 -16.66 5.56 5.05
CA SER A 311 -17.15 4.19 4.94
C SER A 311 -17.09 3.41 6.27
N PHE A 312 -16.15 3.72 7.16
CA PHE A 312 -16.10 3.10 8.49
C PHE A 312 -17.11 3.69 9.50
N GLY A 313 -17.73 4.85 9.21
CA GLY A 313 -18.72 5.49 10.08
C GLY A 313 -18.27 5.55 11.56
N ASP A 314 -19.13 5.07 12.47
CA ASP A 314 -18.85 5.07 13.91
C ASP A 314 -17.70 4.12 14.34
N THR A 315 -17.39 3.11 13.51
CA THR A 315 -16.30 2.17 13.77
C THR A 315 -14.93 2.70 13.36
N PHE A 316 -14.87 3.85 12.67
CA PHE A 316 -13.64 4.48 12.18
C PHE A 316 -12.55 4.53 13.25
N ARG A 317 -12.88 5.06 14.43
CA ARG A 317 -11.95 5.21 15.55
C ARG A 317 -11.42 3.89 16.11
N LYS A 318 -12.04 2.76 15.78
CA LYS A 318 -11.65 1.44 16.31
C LYS A 318 -11.01 0.54 15.26
N ASN A 319 -11.12 0.89 13.99
CA ASN A 319 -10.81 -0.05 12.91
C ASN A 319 -9.93 0.55 11.81
N TYR A 320 -9.83 1.87 11.70
CA TYR A 320 -8.97 2.52 10.71
C TYR A 320 -7.98 3.47 11.38
N VAL A 321 -6.69 3.32 11.05
CA VAL A 321 -5.62 4.22 11.48
C VAL A 321 -4.88 4.70 10.25
N ARG A 322 -4.95 6.01 10.00
CA ARG A 322 -4.14 6.69 9.01
C ARG A 322 -3.03 7.48 9.69
N VAL A 323 -1.79 7.20 9.32
CA VAL A 323 -0.63 8.00 9.76
C VAL A 323 -0.09 8.75 8.56
N GLN A 324 -0.27 10.08 8.56
CA GLN A 324 0.09 10.96 7.45
C GLN A 324 0.70 12.25 7.98
N VAL A 325 1.88 12.61 7.46
CA VAL A 325 2.48 13.92 7.73
C VAL A 325 1.64 15.00 7.04
N SER A 326 1.22 16.00 7.80
CA SER A 326 0.39 17.12 7.32
C SER A 326 0.97 18.44 7.83
N GLY A 327 0.89 19.52 7.04
CA GLY A 327 1.10 20.88 7.56
C GLY A 327 2.55 21.29 7.83
N LEU A 328 3.55 20.62 7.24
CA LEU A 328 4.95 21.02 7.37
C LEU A 328 5.42 21.78 6.12
N PRO A 329 5.80 23.07 6.23
CA PRO A 329 6.19 23.92 5.10
C PRO A 329 7.64 23.67 4.64
N ASP A 330 8.23 22.51 4.93
CA ASP A 330 9.61 22.23 4.53
C ASP A 330 9.67 21.84 3.05
N ARG A 331 9.97 22.85 2.22
CA ARG A 331 10.19 22.67 0.77
C ARG A 331 11.30 21.66 0.47
N ALA A 332 12.27 21.46 1.37
CA ALA A 332 13.34 20.49 1.16
C ALA A 332 12.84 19.03 1.23
N LEU A 333 11.74 18.78 1.93
CA LEU A 333 11.13 17.45 2.07
C LEU A 333 10.07 17.16 0.99
N THR A 334 9.79 18.14 0.14
CA THR A 334 8.87 17.98 -1.00
C THR A 334 9.47 17.08 -2.10
N GLU A 335 10.78 16.96 -2.16
CA GLU A 335 11.48 16.20 -3.20
C GLU A 335 11.41 14.69 -2.94
N MET A 336 10.82 13.95 -3.88
CA MET A 336 10.66 12.49 -3.80
C MET A 336 11.92 11.72 -4.25
N ASP A 337 12.85 12.38 -4.91
CA ASP A 337 14.05 11.81 -5.52
C ASP A 337 15.36 12.30 -4.89
N ASP A 338 15.31 13.01 -3.76
CA ASP A 338 16.52 13.43 -3.05
C ASP A 338 17.02 12.31 -2.13
N GLY A 339 17.93 11.49 -2.68
CA GLY A 339 18.61 10.43 -1.96
C GLY A 339 19.81 10.88 -1.10
N SER A 340 20.04 12.19 -0.93
CA SER A 340 21.21 12.68 -0.18
C SER A 340 21.13 12.32 1.31
N GLN A 341 22.29 12.08 1.92
CA GLN A 341 22.39 11.79 3.36
C GLN A 341 21.77 12.90 4.24
N GLY A 342 21.82 14.15 3.77
CA GLY A 342 21.14 15.27 4.44
C GLY A 342 19.62 15.10 4.42
N ASN A 343 19.03 14.68 3.30
CA ASN A 343 17.59 14.46 3.19
C ASN A 343 17.13 13.24 3.97
N VAL A 344 17.88 12.14 3.90
CA VAL A 344 17.63 10.92 4.70
C VAL A 344 17.52 11.25 6.19
N LYS A 345 18.47 12.03 6.73
CA LYS A 345 18.44 12.47 8.14
C LYS A 345 17.21 13.31 8.47
N ARG A 346 16.79 14.21 7.57
CA ARG A 346 15.57 15.01 7.76
C ARG A 346 14.31 14.14 7.75
N LEU A 347 14.20 13.19 6.83
CA LEU A 347 13.07 12.26 6.75
C LEU A 347 12.96 11.36 7.99
N MET A 348 14.10 10.88 8.51
CA MET A 348 14.13 10.13 9.78
C MET A 348 13.65 10.99 10.94
N LYS A 349 14.18 12.21 11.08
CA LYS A 349 13.77 13.14 12.13
C LYS A 349 12.27 13.46 12.04
N LEU A 350 11.77 13.65 10.81
CA LEU A 350 10.37 13.88 10.56
C LEU A 350 9.50 12.69 11.01
N ALA A 351 9.90 11.46 10.72
CA ALA A 351 9.17 10.29 11.19
C ALA A 351 9.13 10.22 12.73
N ASP A 352 10.24 10.54 13.40
CA ASP A 352 10.31 10.59 14.87
C ASP A 352 9.44 11.69 15.46
N GLU A 353 9.36 12.85 14.79
CA GLU A 353 8.45 13.94 15.15
C GLU A 353 6.98 13.55 14.91
N LEU A 354 6.68 12.88 13.80
CA LEU A 354 5.33 12.44 13.45
C LEU A 354 4.75 11.47 14.49
N LEU A 355 5.57 10.56 15.02
CA LEU A 355 5.15 9.67 16.11
C LEU A 355 4.68 10.47 17.33
N LYS A 356 5.32 11.60 17.63
CA LYS A 356 4.98 12.47 18.79
C LYS A 356 3.80 13.41 18.52
N GLN A 357 3.47 13.67 17.25
CA GLN A 357 2.35 14.52 16.89
C GLN A 357 1.01 13.85 17.25
N LYS A 358 0.00 14.69 17.48
CA LYS A 358 -1.38 14.23 17.67
C LYS A 358 -1.85 13.49 16.43
N SER A 359 -2.51 12.35 16.64
CA SER A 359 -3.15 11.61 15.56
C SER A 359 -4.31 12.41 15.00
N MET A 360 -4.56 12.30 13.69
CA MET A 360 -5.58 13.10 13.01
C MET A 360 -6.77 12.22 12.62
N GLU A 361 -7.98 12.75 12.77
CA GLU A 361 -9.24 12.15 12.35
C GLU A 361 -9.81 12.94 11.17
N HIS A 362 -10.20 12.26 10.11
CA HIS A 362 -10.91 12.88 8.97
C HIS A 362 -12.40 13.02 9.29
N LEU A 363 -12.95 14.20 9.02
CA LEU A 363 -14.37 14.47 9.23
C LEU A 363 -15.20 14.09 7.99
N PRO A 364 -16.46 13.65 8.15
CA PRO A 364 -17.30 13.19 7.04
C PRO A 364 -17.52 14.20 5.89
N PHE A 365 -17.24 15.49 6.09
CA PHE A 365 -17.46 16.53 5.09
C PHE A 365 -16.19 17.31 4.72
N GLY A 366 -15.03 16.68 4.89
CA GLY A 366 -13.74 17.29 4.63
C GLY A 366 -13.19 18.03 5.85
N GLY A 367 -11.87 18.01 5.98
CA GLY A 367 -11.15 18.54 7.14
C GLY A 367 -10.62 17.45 8.07
N ARG A 368 -9.65 17.85 8.90
CA ARG A 368 -8.95 16.98 9.85
C ARG A 368 -9.06 17.56 11.26
N ARG A 369 -9.32 16.72 12.25
CA ARG A 369 -9.34 17.10 13.67
C ARG A 369 -8.22 16.36 14.41
N PRO A 370 -7.36 17.06 15.18
CA PRO A 370 -6.39 16.39 16.03
C PRO A 370 -7.11 15.69 17.19
N LEU A 371 -6.75 14.43 17.42
CA LEU A 371 -7.18 13.65 18.57
C LEU A 371 -6.40 14.05 19.83
N SER A 372 -6.86 13.62 20.99
CA SER A 372 -6.14 13.82 22.26
C SER A 372 -4.88 12.97 22.38
N VAL A 373 -4.78 11.91 21.57
CA VAL A 373 -3.67 10.94 21.59
C VAL A 373 -2.68 11.20 20.46
N SER A 374 -1.42 10.86 20.69
CA SER A 374 -0.34 10.87 19.71
C SER A 374 -0.44 9.72 18.70
N ASN A 375 0.25 9.83 17.58
CA ASN A 375 0.40 8.72 16.63
C ASN A 375 1.11 7.53 17.27
N MET A 376 2.07 7.78 18.16
CA MET A 376 2.77 6.75 18.93
C MET A 376 1.79 5.94 19.80
N GLU A 377 1.00 6.60 20.64
CA GLU A 377 -0.03 5.95 21.47
C GLU A 377 -1.07 5.22 20.61
N ARG A 378 -1.40 5.79 19.44
CA ARG A 378 -2.34 5.17 18.50
C ARG A 378 -1.77 3.88 17.87
N LEU A 379 -0.50 3.87 17.51
CA LEU A 379 0.20 2.69 16.99
C LEU A 379 0.41 1.63 18.06
N ASP A 380 0.67 2.05 19.30
CA ASP A 380 0.76 1.19 20.47
C ASP A 380 -0.56 0.45 20.71
N TRP A 381 -1.67 1.18 20.70
CA TRP A 381 -3.01 0.58 20.75
C TRP A 381 -3.26 -0.34 19.55
N PHE A 382 -2.85 0.05 18.34
CA PHE A 382 -3.04 -0.77 17.15
C PHE A 382 -2.26 -2.09 17.24
N ALA A 383 -1.02 -2.04 17.74
CA ALA A 383 -0.21 -3.23 17.99
C ALA A 383 -0.87 -4.18 19.00
N GLU A 384 -1.51 -3.63 20.04
CA GLU A 384 -2.30 -4.43 20.97
C GLU A 384 -3.49 -5.13 20.30
N GLN A 385 -4.23 -4.41 19.46
CA GLN A 385 -5.35 -4.99 18.70
C GLN A 385 -4.88 -6.12 17.77
N LEU A 386 -3.74 -5.93 17.09
CA LEU A 386 -3.12 -6.96 16.25
C LEU A 386 -2.74 -8.21 17.06
N VAL A 387 -2.10 -8.03 18.23
CA VAL A 387 -1.71 -9.16 19.10
C VAL A 387 -2.94 -9.87 19.66
N GLN A 388 -3.97 -9.14 20.07
CA GLN A 388 -5.22 -9.72 20.55
C GLN A 388 -5.91 -10.54 19.46
N GLU A 389 -6.00 -10.01 18.25
CA GLU A 389 -6.61 -10.70 17.11
C GLU A 389 -5.80 -11.95 16.71
N GLN A 390 -4.46 -11.88 16.71
CA GLN A 390 -3.60 -13.04 16.45
C GLN A 390 -3.81 -14.14 17.51
N LYS A 391 -3.86 -13.78 18.80
CA LYS A 391 -4.13 -14.73 19.89
C LYS A 391 -5.53 -15.33 19.78
N ALA A 392 -6.54 -14.51 19.47
CA ALA A 392 -7.91 -14.97 19.30
C ALA A 392 -8.01 -16.03 18.18
N ARG A 393 -7.30 -15.84 17.07
CA ARG A 393 -7.27 -16.80 15.95
C ARG A 393 -6.72 -18.17 16.31
N LEU A 394 -5.70 -18.23 17.17
CA LEU A 394 -5.15 -19.51 17.64
C LEU A 394 -6.17 -20.33 18.45
N LEU A 395 -7.20 -19.68 19.00
CA LEU A 395 -8.27 -20.30 19.78
C LEU A 395 -9.54 -20.57 18.96
N ARG A 396 -9.67 -19.99 17.77
CA ARG A 396 -10.87 -20.13 16.93
C ARG A 396 -10.89 -21.47 16.19
N LYS A 397 -12.07 -22.08 16.13
CA LYS A 397 -12.31 -23.31 15.36
C LYS A 397 -12.35 -23.06 13.86
N ASN A 398 -12.90 -21.92 13.44
CA ASN A 398 -13.02 -21.53 12.04
C ASN A 398 -11.98 -20.44 11.71
N PRO A 399 -11.22 -20.59 10.60
CA PRO A 399 -10.21 -19.61 10.22
C PRO A 399 -10.86 -18.32 9.73
N THR A 400 -10.40 -17.18 10.28
CA THR A 400 -10.79 -15.85 9.81
C THR A 400 -10.29 -15.57 8.39
N VAL A 401 -9.12 -16.15 8.05
CA VAL A 401 -8.47 -16.03 6.73
C VAL A 401 -8.03 -17.42 6.28
N ILE A 402 -8.34 -17.78 5.03
CA ILE A 402 -7.93 -19.03 4.40
C ILE A 402 -6.86 -18.69 3.37
N LEU A 403 -5.59 -18.78 3.79
CA LEU A 403 -4.47 -18.51 2.90
C LEU A 403 -4.27 -19.68 1.96
N LYS A 404 -4.44 -19.45 0.65
CA LYS A 404 -4.01 -20.40 -0.37
C LYS A 404 -2.49 -20.56 -0.27
N ASN A 405 -2.01 -21.79 -0.14
CA ASN A 405 -0.60 -22.09 -0.26
C ASN A 405 -0.28 -22.33 -1.73
N ALA A 406 0.88 -21.85 -2.19
CA ALA A 406 1.41 -22.30 -3.46
C ALA A 406 1.69 -23.81 -3.32
N THR A 407 0.85 -24.66 -3.90
CA THR A 407 1.14 -26.09 -4.00
C THR A 407 2.45 -26.23 -4.75
N ARG A 408 3.44 -26.90 -4.14
CA ARG A 408 4.66 -27.34 -4.83
C ARG A 408 4.29 -28.53 -5.72
N ASP A 409 3.44 -28.33 -6.71
CA ASP A 409 3.23 -29.31 -7.76
C ASP A 409 4.00 -28.83 -8.99
N ARG A 410 5.30 -29.16 -9.00
CA ARG A 410 6.07 -29.24 -10.24
C ARG A 410 6.26 -30.73 -10.46
N SER A 411 5.26 -31.33 -11.10
CA SER A 411 5.28 -32.71 -11.57
C SER A 411 6.57 -32.99 -12.34
N GLU A 412 7.16 -34.13 -11.99
CA GLU A 412 8.27 -34.79 -12.66
C GLU A 412 8.08 -34.82 -14.19
N PRO A 413 9.17 -34.81 -14.97
CA PRO A 413 9.06 -35.04 -16.41
C PRO A 413 8.46 -36.43 -16.65
N ASN A 414 7.33 -36.48 -17.36
CA ASN A 414 6.70 -37.73 -17.80
C ASN A 414 7.77 -38.69 -18.38
N PRO A 415 7.79 -39.98 -17.98
CA PRO A 415 8.64 -40.95 -18.64
C PRO A 415 8.17 -41.06 -20.09
N VAL A 416 9.11 -40.82 -21.00
CA VAL A 416 8.95 -41.06 -22.43
C VAL A 416 8.67 -42.55 -22.63
N GLN A 417 7.42 -42.91 -22.90
CA GLN A 417 7.09 -44.14 -23.60
C GLN A 417 7.44 -43.92 -25.07
N THR A 418 8.58 -44.46 -25.49
CA THR A 418 8.79 -44.83 -26.89
C THR A 418 8.59 -46.33 -26.98
N ASP A 419 7.51 -46.70 -27.62
CA ASP A 419 7.13 -48.06 -27.96
C ASP A 419 8.25 -48.78 -28.71
N GLN A 420 8.47 -50.04 -28.32
CA GLN A 420 9.03 -51.05 -29.18
C GLN A 420 7.91 -51.54 -30.10
N ASP A 421 8.09 -51.39 -31.41
CA ASP A 421 7.92 -52.44 -32.42
C ASP A 421 8.32 -51.93 -33.82
#